data_AF-A0A5E4D2N9-F1
#
_entry.id   AF-A0A5E4D2N9-F1
#
_cell.length_a   1.000
_cell.length_b   1.000
_cell.length_c   1.000
_cell.angle_alpha   90.00
_cell.angle_beta   90.00
_cell.angle_gamma   90.00
#
_symmetry.space_group_name_H-M   'P 1'
#
loop_
_entity.id
_entity.type
_entity.pdbx_description
1 polymer ?
#
loop_
_entity_poly.entity_id
_entity_poly.type
_entity_poly.pdbx_seq_one_letter_code
_entity_poly.pdbx_strand_id
1 'polypeptide(L)'
;MIILGLVFIFQFGISCSCLAINRSKQTDVINASWWVMSNSTRHELERSFDCCGLFNLTTVYQDDPSCNAICKNRSSTCQMCGEKFLKHSDEALKILGGVGLFFSFTEILGVWLAMRFRNQKDPRANPSAFL
;
A
#
# COMPACT_ATOMS: atom_id res chain seq x y z
N MET A 1 8.41 16.48 -19.22
CA MET A 1 7.86 15.41 -20.08
C MET A 1 8.41 14.07 -19.62
N ILE A 2 9.72 13.84 -19.73
CA ILE A 2 10.35 12.54 -19.39
C ILE A 2 10.15 12.16 -17.92
N ILE A 3 10.39 13.08 -16.97
CA ILE A 3 10.23 12.79 -15.53
C ILE A 3 8.79 12.39 -15.18
N LEU A 4 7.79 13.14 -15.67
CA LEU A 4 6.36 12.80 -15.51
C LEU A 4 6.01 11.46 -16.16
N GLY A 5 6.59 11.16 -17.33
CA GLY A 5 6.42 9.84 -17.95
C GLY A 5 6.99 8.69 -17.11
N LEU A 6 8.14 8.89 -16.45
CA LEU A 6 8.74 7.89 -15.56
C LEU A 6 7.90 7.69 -14.29
N VAL A 7 7.46 8.79 -13.67
CA VAL A 7 6.58 8.74 -12.48
C VAL A 7 5.28 8.00 -12.82
N PHE A 8 4.68 8.29 -13.97
CA PHE A 8 3.51 7.56 -14.47
C PHE A 8 3.74 6.04 -14.56
N ILE A 9 4.87 5.59 -15.14
CA ILE A 9 5.17 4.16 -15.28
C ILE A 9 5.26 3.48 -13.91
N PHE A 10 6.01 4.07 -12.97
CA PHE A 10 6.16 3.50 -11.63
C PHE A 10 4.84 3.50 -10.87
N GLN A 11 4.11 4.62 -10.88
CA GLN A 11 2.86 4.75 -10.16
C GLN A 11 1.81 3.79 -10.71
N PHE A 12 1.63 3.74 -12.03
CA PHE A 12 0.69 2.81 -12.67
C PHE A 12 1.04 1.36 -12.36
N GLY A 13 2.32 0.99 -12.42
CA GLY A 13 2.80 -0.35 -12.11
C GLY A 13 2.56 -0.75 -10.65
N ILE A 14 2.89 0.13 -9.70
CA ILE A 14 2.65 -0.12 -8.27
C ILE A 14 1.15 -0.21 -8.00
N SER A 15 0.35 0.68 -8.59
CA SER A 15 -1.10 0.69 -8.42
C SER A 15 -1.74 -0.61 -8.89
N CYS A 16 -1.42 -1.04 -10.12
CA CYS A 16 -1.89 -2.32 -10.65
C CYS A 16 -1.48 -3.50 -9.76
N SER A 17 -0.25 -3.47 -9.23
CA SER A 17 0.25 -4.49 -8.31
C SER A 17 -0.54 -4.54 -7.00
N CYS A 18 -0.90 -3.37 -6.44
CA CYS A 18 -1.73 -3.26 -5.24
C CYS A 18 -3.15 -3.79 -5.45
N LEU A 19 -3.76 -3.63 -6.64
CA LEU A 19 -5.07 -4.25 -6.92
C LEU A 19 -4.97 -5.76 -7.16
N ALA A 20 -3.87 -6.23 -7.74
CA ALA A 20 -3.72 -7.62 -8.16
C ALA A 20 -3.29 -8.58 -7.04
N ILE A 21 -2.84 -8.06 -5.89
CA ILE A 21 -2.30 -8.86 -4.81
C ILE A 21 -3.39 -9.66 -4.09
N ASN A 22 -3.27 -10.99 -4.13
CA ASN A 22 -4.22 -11.90 -3.49
C ASN A 22 -3.90 -12.15 -2.01
N ARG A 23 -4.91 -12.63 -1.26
CA ARG A 23 -4.77 -13.00 0.17
C ARG A 23 -3.60 -13.94 0.46
N SER A 24 -3.38 -14.97 -0.37
CA SER A 24 -2.26 -15.91 -0.16
C SER A 24 -0.89 -15.23 -0.23
N LYS A 25 -0.70 -14.33 -1.20
CA LYS A 25 0.53 -13.54 -1.32
C LYS A 25 0.71 -12.58 -0.15
N GLN A 26 -0.38 -11.96 0.31
CA GLN A 26 -0.32 -11.14 1.53
C GLN A 26 0.09 -11.99 2.74
N THR A 27 -0.44 -13.22 2.89
CA THR A 27 -0.07 -14.14 3.99
C THR A 27 1.42 -14.48 3.97
N ASP A 28 1.97 -14.80 2.80
CA ASP A 28 3.40 -15.13 2.64
C ASP A 28 4.29 -13.95 3.07
N VAL A 29 3.94 -12.74 2.61
CA VAL A 29 4.68 -11.51 2.94
C VAL A 29 4.59 -11.20 4.44
N ILE A 30 3.41 -11.33 5.04
CA ILE A 30 3.23 -11.11 6.48
C ILE A 30 4.00 -12.14 7.29
N ASN A 31 3.97 -13.41 6.88
CA ASN A 31 4.73 -14.47 7.54
C ASN A 31 6.23 -14.17 7.51
N ALA A 32 6.79 -13.88 6.33
CA ALA A 32 8.19 -13.48 6.19
C ALA A 32 8.53 -12.24 7.02
N SER A 33 7.67 -11.22 6.98
CA SER A 33 7.84 -9.98 7.74
C SER A 33 7.85 -10.24 9.24
N TRP A 34 6.93 -11.08 9.73
CA TRP A 34 6.84 -11.40 11.14
C TRP A 34 8.13 -11.99 11.67
N TRP A 35 8.76 -12.94 10.95
CA TRP A 35 10.04 -13.55 11.35
C TRP A 35 11.22 -12.57 11.38
N VAL A 36 11.18 -11.53 10.56
CA VAL A 36 12.21 -10.48 10.51
C VAL A 36 11.98 -9.42 11.60
N MET A 37 10.74 -9.23 12.06
CA MET A 37 10.40 -8.22 13.06
C MET A 37 10.90 -8.57 14.46
N SER A 38 11.39 -7.55 15.17
CA SER A 38 11.80 -7.68 16.56
C SER A 38 10.60 -7.91 17.50
N ASN A 39 10.86 -8.49 18.67
CA ASN A 39 9.82 -8.72 19.69
C ASN A 39 9.13 -7.41 20.13
N SER A 40 9.86 -6.28 20.19
CA SER A 40 9.29 -4.98 20.55
C SER A 40 8.22 -4.51 19.55
N THR A 41 8.52 -4.60 18.26
CA THR A 41 7.60 -4.19 17.18
C THR A 41 6.40 -5.12 17.09
N ARG A 42 6.59 -6.41 17.37
CA ARG A 42 5.49 -7.38 17.48
C ARG A 42 4.53 -6.99 18.62
N HIS A 43 5.04 -6.61 19.79
CA HIS A 43 4.19 -6.18 20.91
C HIS A 43 3.44 -4.87 20.64
N GLU A 44 4.07 -3.90 19.95
CA GLU A 44 3.37 -2.68 19.54
C GLU A 44 2.24 -2.99 18.56
N LEU A 45 2.45 -3.90 17.60
CA LEU A 45 1.41 -4.35 16.69
C LEU A 45 0.26 -5.05 17.44
N GLU A 46 0.58 -5.99 18.32
CA GLU A 46 -0.40 -6.70 19.15
C GLU A 46 -1.24 -5.73 19.99
N ARG A 47 -0.60 -4.71 20.58
CA ARG A 47 -1.28 -3.66 21.36
C ARG A 47 -2.13 -2.74 20.48
N SER A 48 -1.64 -2.35 19.30
CA SER A 48 -2.35 -1.43 18.40
C SER A 48 -3.55 -2.09 17.73
N PHE A 49 -3.46 -3.37 17.40
CA PHE A 49 -4.52 -4.12 16.73
C PHE A 49 -5.37 -4.94 17.70
N ASP A 50 -5.05 -4.93 18.99
CA ASP A 50 -5.73 -5.69 20.06
C ASP A 50 -5.91 -7.18 19.68
N CYS A 51 -4.79 -7.81 19.36
CA CYS A 51 -4.68 -9.17 18.86
C CYS A 51 -3.40 -9.82 19.41
N CYS A 52 -3.28 -11.15 19.38
CA CYS A 52 -2.05 -11.85 19.77
C CYS A 52 -1.67 -12.91 18.73
N GLY A 53 -0.38 -13.01 18.40
CA GLY A 53 0.15 -14.03 17.50
C GLY A 53 -0.22 -13.83 16.02
N LEU A 54 0.52 -14.52 15.13
CA LEU A 54 0.44 -14.32 13.68
C LEU A 54 -0.60 -15.22 12.98
N PHE A 55 -0.27 -16.50 12.75
CA PHE A 55 -1.13 -17.49 12.11
C PHE A 55 -1.07 -18.80 12.90
N ASN A 56 -2.20 -19.49 12.98
CA ASN A 56 -2.39 -20.67 13.80
C ASN A 56 -1.66 -21.89 13.19
N LEU A 57 -0.39 -22.11 13.50
CA LEU A 57 0.21 -23.44 13.43
C LEU A 57 -0.14 -24.18 14.72
N THR A 58 -1.31 -24.84 14.70
CA THR A 58 -1.59 -26.04 15.52
C THR A 58 -1.35 -25.91 17.04
N THR A 59 -1.58 -24.75 17.64
CA THR A 59 -1.64 -24.62 19.11
C THR A 59 -2.81 -23.76 19.52
N VAL A 60 -3.94 -24.45 19.70
CA VAL A 60 -5.02 -23.97 20.55
C VAL A 60 -4.43 -23.75 21.93
N TYR A 61 -4.56 -22.51 22.41
CA TYR A 61 -4.35 -22.07 23.78
C TYR A 61 -2.91 -21.99 24.32
N GLN A 62 -2.67 -20.78 24.84
CA GLN A 62 -1.81 -20.45 25.97
C GLN A 62 -0.32 -20.23 25.72
N ASP A 63 0.07 -19.02 26.15
CA ASP A 63 1.42 -18.68 26.59
C ASP A 63 2.45 -18.36 25.53
N ASP A 64 2.19 -17.31 24.73
CA ASP A 64 3.21 -16.26 24.76
C ASP A 64 2.95 -15.41 26.03
N PRO A 65 3.72 -15.61 27.13
CA PRO A 65 3.62 -14.74 28.31
C PRO A 65 3.87 -13.27 27.95
N SER A 66 4.45 -13.00 26.78
CA SER A 66 4.85 -11.69 26.33
C SER A 66 3.76 -10.85 25.64
N CYS A 67 2.62 -11.43 25.19
CA CYS A 67 1.58 -10.61 24.54
C CYS A 67 0.94 -9.63 25.55
N ASN A 68 1.10 -8.32 25.30
CA ASN A 68 0.65 -7.23 26.18
C ASN A 68 -0.60 -6.51 25.64
N ALA A 69 -1.39 -7.19 24.80
CA ALA A 69 -2.64 -6.68 24.25
C ALA A 69 -3.78 -6.72 25.29
N ILE A 70 -4.74 -5.81 25.15
CA ILE A 70 -5.86 -5.66 26.11
C ILE A 70 -6.80 -6.87 26.03
N CYS A 71 -6.95 -7.45 24.84
CA CYS A 71 -7.76 -8.63 24.57
C CYS A 71 -7.43 -9.82 25.49
N LYS A 72 -6.14 -10.00 25.85
CA LYS A 72 -5.66 -11.07 26.73
C LYS A 72 -6.20 -10.93 28.15
N ASN A 73 -6.40 -9.69 28.60
CA ASN A 73 -6.87 -9.39 29.96
C ASN A 73 -8.40 -9.30 30.04
N ARG A 74 -9.08 -9.08 28.90
CA ARG A 74 -10.53 -8.84 28.84
C ARG A 74 -11.34 -10.06 28.40
N SER A 75 -10.72 -11.02 27.71
CA SER A 75 -11.40 -12.21 27.20
C SER A 75 -10.46 -13.43 27.17
N SER A 76 -11.02 -14.62 27.36
CA SER A 76 -10.28 -15.88 27.23
C SER A 76 -9.90 -16.20 25.78
N THR A 77 -10.49 -15.52 24.80
CA THR A 77 -10.22 -15.74 23.37
C THR A 77 -9.84 -14.42 22.69
N CYS A 78 -8.53 -14.19 22.51
CA CYS A 78 -8.03 -13.10 21.69
C CYS A 78 -7.93 -13.53 20.22
N GLN A 79 -8.26 -12.63 19.29
CA GLN A 79 -8.17 -12.89 17.86
C GLN A 79 -6.71 -12.83 17.37
N MET A 80 -6.41 -13.58 16.31
CA MET A 80 -5.08 -13.61 15.68
C MET A 80 -4.79 -12.32 14.92
N CYS A 81 -3.58 -11.79 15.05
CA CYS A 81 -3.18 -10.56 14.34
C CYS A 81 -3.12 -10.75 12.84
N GLY A 82 -2.69 -11.93 12.36
CA GLY A 82 -2.54 -12.19 10.93
C GLY A 82 -3.84 -12.03 10.16
N GLU A 83 -4.97 -12.55 10.65
CA GLU A 83 -6.26 -12.41 9.97
C GLU A 83 -6.77 -10.96 9.95
N LYS A 84 -6.65 -10.26 11.09
CA LYS A 84 -7.08 -8.86 11.22
C LYS A 84 -6.26 -7.95 10.31
N PHE A 85 -4.95 -8.18 10.26
CA PHE A 85 -4.02 -7.46 9.42
C PHE A 85 -4.25 -7.75 7.93
N LEU A 86 -4.46 -9.03 7.53
CA LEU A 86 -4.80 -9.41 6.16
C LEU A 86 -6.09 -8.74 5.67
N LYS A 87 -7.11 -8.68 6.53
CA LYS A 87 -8.39 -8.05 6.18
C LYS A 87 -8.22 -6.56 5.93
N HIS A 88 -7.55 -5.85 6.83
CA HIS A 88 -7.29 -4.41 6.68
C HIS A 88 -6.35 -4.11 5.51
N SER A 89 -5.33 -4.94 5.30
CA SER A 89 -4.38 -4.77 4.19
C SER A 89 -5.04 -4.92 2.84
N ASP A 90 -5.91 -5.91 2.66
CA ASP A 90 -6.64 -6.11 1.39
C ASP A 90 -7.50 -4.90 1.02
N GLU A 91 -8.22 -4.35 1.99
CA GLU A 91 -9.05 -3.16 1.79
C GLU A 91 -8.20 -1.92 1.50
N ALA A 92 -7.13 -1.72 2.27
CA ALA A 92 -6.21 -0.61 2.07
C ALA A 92 -5.49 -0.67 0.71
N LEU A 93 -5.06 -1.85 0.26
CA LEU A 93 -4.37 -2.05 -1.02
C LEU A 93 -5.30 -1.77 -2.20
N LYS A 94 -6.57 -2.16 -2.10
CA LYS A 94 -7.59 -1.82 -3.11
C LYS A 94 -7.85 -0.32 -3.17
N ILE A 95 -7.98 0.34 -2.03
CA ILE A 95 -8.18 1.80 -1.97
C ILE A 95 -6.95 2.53 -2.53
N LEU A 96 -5.76 2.20 -2.04
CA LEU A 96 -4.50 2.81 -2.45
C LEU A 96 -4.25 2.59 -3.95
N GLY A 97 -4.52 1.38 -4.43
CA GLY A 97 -4.46 1.04 -5.84
C GLY A 97 -5.49 1.79 -6.69
N GLY A 98 -6.70 2.02 -6.18
CA GLY A 98 -7.70 2.84 -6.87
C GLY A 98 -7.27 4.30 -6.97
N VAL A 99 -6.80 4.87 -5.86
CA VAL A 99 -6.30 6.26 -5.79
C VAL A 99 -5.08 6.45 -6.69
N GLY A 100 -4.13 5.52 -6.68
CA GLY A 100 -2.94 5.56 -7.54
C GLY A 100 -3.31 5.51 -9.03
N LEU A 101 -4.28 4.67 -9.41
CA LEU A 101 -4.77 4.60 -10.80
C LEU A 101 -5.42 5.92 -11.23
N PHE A 102 -6.26 6.50 -10.37
CA PHE A 102 -6.88 7.80 -10.64
C PHE A 102 -5.84 8.88 -10.92
N PHE A 103 -4.82 8.99 -10.07
CA PHE A 103 -3.74 9.95 -10.28
C PHE A 103 -2.95 9.65 -11.56
N SER A 104 -2.68 8.38 -11.90
CA SER A 104 -2.00 8.01 -13.14
C SER A 104 -2.79 8.42 -14.38
N PHE A 105 -4.14 8.33 -14.35
CA PHE A 105 -4.98 8.87 -15.42
C PHE A 105 -4.90 10.39 -15.53
N THR A 106 -4.83 11.11 -14.43
CA THR A 106 -4.65 12.57 -14.49
C THR A 106 -3.26 12.95 -15.00
N GLU A 107 -2.24 12.15 -14.70
CA GLU A 107 -0.86 12.37 -15.13
C GLU A 107 -0.69 12.16 -16.64
N ILE A 108 -1.36 11.17 -17.23
CA ILE A 108 -1.30 10.96 -18.69
C ILE A 108 -1.87 12.18 -19.45
N LEU A 109 -2.94 12.78 -18.93
CA LEU A 109 -3.51 14.02 -19.47
C LEU A 109 -2.53 15.19 -19.27
N GLY A 110 -1.88 15.28 -18.10
CA GLY A 110 -0.85 16.28 -17.83
C GLY A 110 0.34 16.18 -18.78
N VAL A 111 0.83 14.97 -19.04
CA VAL A 111 1.89 14.70 -20.01
C VAL A 111 1.45 15.06 -21.43
N TRP A 112 0.23 14.71 -21.83
CA TRP A 112 -0.29 15.10 -23.14
C TRP A 112 -0.42 16.62 -23.30
N LEU A 113 -1.00 17.30 -22.31
CA LEU A 113 -1.17 18.76 -22.31
C LEU A 113 0.18 19.49 -22.34
N ALA A 114 1.15 19.04 -21.54
CA ALA A 114 2.48 19.65 -21.53
C ALA A 114 3.26 19.38 -22.83
N MET A 115 3.05 18.24 -23.50
CA MET A 115 3.60 17.99 -24.85
C MET A 115 3.00 18.96 -25.85
N ARG A 116 1.67 19.09 -25.83
CA ARG A 116 0.95 20.03 -26.70
C ARG A 116 1.39 21.46 -26.47
N PHE A 117 1.50 21.90 -25.21
CA PHE A 117 1.92 23.24 -24.85
C PHE A 117 3.36 23.54 -25.31
N ARG A 118 4.32 22.63 -25.10
CA ARG A 118 5.70 22.83 -25.58
C ARG A 118 5.84 22.76 -27.09
N ASN A 119 4.95 22.03 -27.77
CA ASN A 119 4.91 21.95 -29.23
C ASN A 119 4.07 23.07 -29.88
N GLN A 120 3.53 24.02 -29.11
CA GLN A 120 2.98 25.24 -29.70
C GLN A 120 4.12 26.10 -30.23
N LYS A 121 4.02 26.51 -31.50
CA LYS A 121 4.98 27.43 -32.12
C LYS A 121 5.01 28.75 -31.34
N ASP A 122 6.20 29.28 -31.13
CA ASP A 122 6.40 30.58 -30.50
C ASP A 122 5.70 31.67 -31.34
N PRO A 123 4.65 32.34 -30.85
CA PRO A 123 3.91 33.34 -31.63
C PRO A 123 4.78 34.58 -31.94
N ARG A 124 5.91 34.75 -31.25
CA ARG A 124 6.89 35.83 -31.53
C ARG A 124 7.82 35.54 -32.71
N ALA A 125 7.85 34.33 -33.23
CA ALA A 125 8.65 33.96 -34.40
C ALA A 125 7.91 34.16 -35.74
N ASN A 126 6.74 34.82 -35.74
CA ASN A 126 6.04 35.20 -36.96
C ASN A 126 6.59 36.56 -37.46
N PRO A 127 7.38 36.61 -38.54
CA PRO A 127 7.92 37.87 -39.08
C PRO A 127 6.82 38.81 -39.62
N SER A 128 5.59 38.32 -39.78
CA SER A 128 4.41 39.07 -40.24
C SER A 128 3.68 39.86 -39.15
N ALA A 129 4.13 39.84 -37.89
CA ALA A 129 3.56 40.62 -36.80
C ALA A 129 4.26 41.99 -36.56
N PHE A 130 5.30 42.28 -37.34
CA PHE A 130 6.05 43.55 -37.30
C PHE A 130 5.93 44.37 -38.60
N LEU A 131 5.04 43.98 -39.51
CA LEU A 131 4.68 44.73 -40.72
C LEU A 131 3.33 45.40 -40.53
#